data_AF-A0A137P1N5-F1
#
_entry.id   AF-A0A137P1N5-F1
#
_cell.length_a   1.000
_cell.length_b   1.000
_cell.length_c   1.000
_cell.angle_alpha   90.00
_cell.angle_beta   90.00
_cell.angle_gamma   90.00
#
_symmetry.space_group_name_H-M   'P 1'
#
loop_
_entity.id
_entity.type
_entity.pdbx_description
1 polymer ?
#
loop_
_entity_poly.entity_id
_entity_poly.type
_entity_poly.pdbx_seq_one_letter_code
_entity_poly.pdbx_strand_id
1 'polypeptide(L)'
;MKYSILLYIGLASANLYFNKFDDNLFQLNSRALNKELEPLWFNQTIDHENDYSCTFRQKYFINEKYYKPGGPAFLFVGGEGPLSSLHVQHGNIIKLAKENNGIIFGLEHRYYGDSQPFDEWTIDNLKYLSSLNGVKDVGNFVKNVINPTTNKPFENTKWITIGGSYAGSLSVWIREEYPNDIFAAYASSAPVLATQDFYKYDQVIESALGPQCANDMNSIRQYMDSLYTNTTEFNKLKADFECRDVEDNNTFLSTYTNLLSYVVQYNSQDLPPNINSICSGLVNQTEFQSKLNHIIQQTILYWKNLNFTCSSESSLDGLKQTKVNSKSNQRQWIYQCCTEFGYWQTAPKYGTSLRSQRLTVNWNYDTYCSDDIFGKKIGPAKTNFINSRFKALNSFTARTIWVNGDLDPWHALSVTNTQNSTLDRPIYLIEGGSHASDLNPDEPTDSVSLTDTRKKIRADISRWLKQS
;
A
#
# COMPACT_ATOMS: atom_id res chain seq x y z
N MET A 1 -14.80 -15.80 -32.36
CA MET A 1 -13.66 -14.85 -32.40
C MET A 1 -13.47 -14.27 -31.01
N LYS A 2 -12.59 -14.89 -30.20
CA LYS A 2 -12.22 -14.43 -28.86
C LYS A 2 -10.85 -13.76 -28.98
N TYR A 3 -10.77 -12.47 -28.71
CA TYR A 3 -9.50 -11.75 -28.61
C TYR A 3 -8.92 -12.00 -27.21
N SER A 4 -7.90 -12.85 -27.13
CA SER A 4 -7.04 -12.98 -25.96
C SER A 4 -5.84 -12.06 -26.16
N ILE A 5 -5.90 -10.88 -25.54
CA ILE A 5 -4.79 -9.93 -25.50
C ILE A 5 -3.75 -10.47 -24.51
N LEU A 6 -2.56 -10.70 -25.06
CA LEU A 6 -1.31 -10.97 -24.34
C LEU A 6 -1.00 -9.82 -23.38
N LEU A 7 -0.85 -10.13 -22.09
CA LEU A 7 -0.23 -9.24 -21.12
C LEU A 7 0.86 -10.01 -20.37
N TYR A 8 2.10 -9.75 -20.78
CA TYR A 8 3.32 -10.09 -20.05
C TYR A 8 3.37 -9.30 -18.74
N ILE A 9 3.48 -9.98 -17.60
CA ILE A 9 3.66 -9.34 -16.30
C ILE A 9 4.62 -10.21 -15.49
N GLY A 10 5.69 -9.59 -15.00
CA GLY A 10 6.55 -10.15 -13.96
C GLY A 10 6.79 -9.10 -12.86
N LEU A 11 6.96 -9.63 -11.65
CA LEU A 11 7.80 -9.17 -10.55
C LEU A 11 7.15 -8.65 -9.25
N ALA A 12 7.64 -9.29 -8.18
CA ALA A 12 7.85 -8.97 -6.77
C ALA A 12 6.67 -8.59 -5.84
N SER A 13 6.30 -9.58 -5.02
CA SER A 13 5.62 -9.61 -3.72
C SER A 13 5.42 -8.35 -2.84
N ALA A 14 4.38 -8.47 -2.00
CA ALA A 14 3.93 -7.66 -0.87
C ALA A 14 3.49 -6.20 -1.10
N ASN A 15 4.22 -5.40 -1.88
CA ASN A 15 3.87 -3.98 -2.09
C ASN A 15 3.48 -3.64 -3.54
N LEU A 16 3.65 -4.57 -4.50
CA LEU A 16 3.51 -4.29 -5.93
C LEU A 16 2.17 -4.76 -6.52
N TYR A 17 1.36 -5.44 -5.70
CA TYR A 17 0.02 -5.90 -6.09
C TYR A 17 -1.12 -5.00 -5.69
N PHE A 18 -0.85 -3.83 -5.08
CA PHE A 18 -1.86 -2.77 -4.92
C PHE A 18 -2.63 -2.59 -6.22
N ASN A 19 -1.97 -2.48 -7.38
CA ASN A 19 -2.68 -2.19 -8.64
C ASN A 19 -3.48 -3.36 -9.19
N LYS A 20 -2.99 -4.60 -9.10
CA LYS A 20 -3.67 -5.76 -9.72
C LYS A 20 -4.81 -6.28 -8.85
N PHE A 21 -4.71 -6.10 -7.53
CA PHE A 21 -5.76 -6.49 -6.58
C PHE A 21 -6.71 -5.33 -6.24
N ASP A 22 -6.31 -4.05 -6.23
CA ASP A 22 -7.29 -2.94 -6.31
C ASP A 22 -8.03 -3.05 -7.63
N ASP A 23 -7.36 -3.13 -8.79
CA ASP A 23 -8.10 -3.26 -10.05
C ASP A 23 -8.91 -4.56 -10.10
N ASN A 24 -8.48 -5.70 -9.54
CA ASN A 24 -9.32 -6.92 -9.53
C ASN A 24 -10.42 -6.92 -8.45
N LEU A 25 -10.25 -6.33 -7.26
CA LEU A 25 -11.32 -6.16 -6.26
C LEU A 25 -12.34 -5.12 -6.77
N PHE A 26 -11.87 -4.03 -7.37
CA PHE A 26 -12.74 -3.06 -8.04
C PHE A 26 -13.40 -3.65 -9.30
N GLN A 27 -12.70 -4.46 -10.12
CA GLN A 27 -13.27 -5.07 -11.35
C GLN A 27 -14.19 -6.26 -11.08
N LEU A 28 -13.93 -7.09 -10.05
CA LEU A 28 -14.81 -8.20 -9.70
C LEU A 28 -16.17 -7.70 -9.18
N ASN A 29 -16.21 -6.52 -8.54
CA ASN A 29 -17.44 -5.91 -8.04
C ASN A 29 -18.12 -4.97 -9.06
N SER A 30 -17.44 -4.56 -10.14
CA SER A 30 -18.00 -3.66 -11.16
C SER A 30 -18.72 -4.37 -12.32
N ARG A 31 -19.65 -5.28 -12.02
CA ARG A 31 -20.65 -5.73 -13.03
C ARG A 31 -21.72 -4.65 -13.25
N ALA A 32 -21.30 -3.46 -13.67
CA ALA A 32 -22.13 -2.46 -14.30
C ALA A 32 -21.21 -1.47 -15.02
N LEU A 33 -21.30 -1.42 -16.36
CA LEU A 33 -20.62 -0.47 -17.23
C LEU A 33 -20.93 0.97 -16.81
N ASN A 34 -20.11 1.57 -15.94
CA ASN A 34 -19.96 3.02 -15.89
C ASN A 34 -18.94 3.41 -16.96
N LYS A 35 -19.21 4.50 -17.69
CA LYS A 35 -18.22 5.10 -18.61
C LYS A 35 -16.97 5.47 -17.81
N GLU A 36 -15.79 5.00 -18.23
CA GLU A 36 -14.51 5.43 -17.66
C GLU A 36 -14.38 6.95 -17.78
N LEU A 37 -13.84 7.58 -16.73
CA LEU A 37 -13.56 9.01 -16.76
C LEU A 37 -12.23 9.23 -17.48
N GLU A 38 -12.19 10.23 -18.35
CA GLU A 38 -10.96 10.61 -19.03
C GLU A 38 -9.98 11.27 -18.04
N PRO A 39 -8.67 10.98 -18.14
CA PRO A 39 -7.67 11.62 -17.32
C PRO A 39 -7.51 13.10 -17.69
N LEU A 40 -7.31 13.93 -16.67
CA LEU A 40 -6.95 15.34 -16.80
C LEU A 40 -5.51 15.55 -16.34
N TRP A 41 -4.95 16.72 -16.67
CA TRP A 41 -3.53 17.02 -16.44
C TRP A 41 -3.36 18.35 -15.74
N PHE A 42 -2.64 18.32 -14.63
CA PHE A 42 -2.24 19.49 -13.87
C PHE A 42 -0.75 19.78 -14.12
N ASN A 43 -0.40 21.03 -14.41
CA ASN A 43 1.00 21.44 -14.57
C ASN A 43 1.61 21.61 -13.17
N GLN A 44 2.45 20.66 -12.78
CA GLN A 44 3.05 20.57 -11.45
C GLN A 44 4.52 20.94 -11.48
N THR A 45 5.02 21.59 -10.43
CA THR A 45 6.45 21.93 -10.28
C THR A 45 7.27 20.67 -9.98
N ILE A 46 8.38 20.48 -10.69
CA ILE A 46 9.28 19.34 -10.44
C ILE A 46 9.98 19.48 -9.09
N ASP A 47 10.56 20.65 -8.81
CA ASP A 47 11.28 20.94 -7.57
C ASP A 47 10.62 22.09 -6.81
N HIS A 48 9.94 21.77 -5.72
CA HIS A 48 9.25 22.77 -4.90
C HIS A 48 10.18 23.57 -3.97
N GLU A 49 11.48 23.30 -3.98
CA GLU A 49 12.49 24.15 -3.30
C GLU A 49 13.10 25.20 -4.25
N ASN A 50 12.71 25.19 -5.53
CA ASN A 50 13.26 26.08 -6.55
C ASN A 50 12.14 26.80 -7.31
N ASP A 51 11.99 28.11 -7.08
CA ASP A 51 10.98 28.96 -7.71
C ASP A 51 11.08 29.02 -9.25
N TYR A 52 12.24 28.65 -9.82
CA TYR A 52 12.48 28.62 -11.27
C TYR A 52 12.45 27.20 -11.85
N SER A 53 11.95 26.22 -11.08
CA SER A 53 11.87 24.84 -11.54
C SER A 53 10.95 24.70 -12.76
N CYS A 54 11.34 23.81 -13.67
CA CYS A 54 10.46 23.31 -14.71
C CYS A 54 9.23 22.61 -14.12
N THR A 55 8.23 22.38 -14.99
CA THR A 55 7.01 21.66 -14.64
C THR A 55 6.91 20.32 -15.37
N PHE A 56 6.05 19.44 -14.85
CA PHE A 56 5.62 18.20 -15.49
C PHE A 56 4.09 18.08 -15.44
N ARG A 57 3.52 17.18 -16.23
CA ARG A 57 2.08 16.92 -16.22
C ARG A 57 1.76 15.85 -15.19
N GLN A 58 1.03 16.22 -14.15
CA GLN A 58 0.51 15.31 -13.13
C GLN A 58 -0.92 14.91 -13.48
N LYS A 59 -1.17 13.60 -13.58
CA LYS A 59 -2.49 13.05 -13.93
C LYS A 59 -3.45 13.21 -12.75
N TYR A 60 -4.69 13.58 -13.05
CA TYR A 60 -5.76 13.55 -12.07
C TYR A 60 -7.10 13.17 -12.71
N PHE A 61 -8.05 12.75 -11.88
CA PHE A 61 -9.44 12.51 -12.27
C PHE A 61 -10.38 13.41 -11.49
N ILE A 62 -11.55 13.67 -12.05
CA ILE A 62 -12.62 14.46 -11.44
C ILE A 62 -13.96 13.72 -11.60
N ASN A 63 -14.72 13.64 -10.52
CA ASN A 63 -16.09 13.12 -10.54
C ASN A 63 -17.04 14.12 -9.86
N GLU A 64 -17.85 14.76 -10.69
CA GLU A 64 -18.78 15.83 -10.30
C GLU A 64 -20.20 15.31 -10.04
N LYS A 65 -20.44 14.00 -10.12
CA LYS A 65 -21.78 13.39 -10.13
C LYS A 65 -22.69 13.84 -8.98
N TYR A 66 -22.12 14.14 -7.82
CA TYR A 66 -22.85 14.54 -6.62
C TYR A 66 -22.61 15.99 -6.20
N TYR A 67 -21.81 16.73 -6.96
CA TYR A 67 -21.39 18.07 -6.59
C TYR A 67 -22.56 19.05 -6.68
N LYS A 68 -22.68 19.92 -5.67
CA LYS A 68 -23.48 21.14 -5.74
C LYS A 68 -22.58 22.33 -5.42
N PRO A 69 -22.81 23.51 -6.02
CA PRO A 69 -22.04 24.71 -5.71
C PRO A 69 -21.96 24.96 -4.19
N GLY A 70 -20.74 25.19 -3.69
CA GLY A 70 -20.45 25.35 -2.26
C GLY A 70 -20.23 24.04 -1.48
N GLY A 71 -20.37 22.88 -2.12
CA GLY A 71 -20.02 21.58 -1.52
C GLY A 71 -18.52 21.40 -1.29
N PRO A 72 -18.12 20.47 -0.39
CA PRO A 72 -16.72 20.15 -0.11
C PRO A 72 -16.05 19.42 -1.28
N ALA A 73 -14.72 19.37 -1.26
CA ALA A 73 -13.92 18.58 -2.20
C ALA A 73 -13.27 17.39 -1.47
N PHE A 74 -13.49 16.18 -1.97
CA PHE A 74 -12.88 14.95 -1.49
C PHE A 74 -11.75 14.57 -2.44
N LEU A 75 -10.52 14.57 -1.95
CA LEU A 75 -9.33 14.25 -2.74
C LEU A 75 -8.81 12.86 -2.35
N PHE A 76 -8.96 11.89 -3.24
CA PHE A 76 -8.22 10.64 -3.17
C PHE A 76 -6.75 10.92 -3.52
N VAL A 77 -5.86 10.73 -2.56
CA VAL A 77 -4.42 10.91 -2.73
C VAL A 77 -3.85 9.64 -3.36
N GLY A 78 -3.18 9.75 -4.50
CA GLY A 78 -2.46 8.63 -5.11
C GLY A 78 -1.24 8.23 -4.28
N GLY A 79 -0.98 6.93 -4.21
CA GLY A 79 0.18 6.36 -3.51
C GLY A 79 1.22 5.82 -4.47
N GLU A 80 1.78 4.67 -4.11
CA GLU A 80 2.86 3.94 -4.76
C GLU A 80 2.39 3.13 -5.99
N GLY A 81 1.50 3.69 -6.80
CA GLY A 81 0.91 3.01 -7.96
C GLY A 81 0.17 3.95 -8.92
N PRO A 82 -0.17 3.47 -10.13
CA PRO A 82 -0.98 4.22 -11.07
C PRO A 82 -2.38 4.48 -10.51
N LEU A 83 -2.84 5.71 -10.68
CA LEU A 83 -4.21 6.09 -10.39
C LEU A 83 -5.10 5.79 -11.61
N SER A 84 -6.24 5.15 -11.36
CA SER A 84 -7.29 4.89 -12.35
C SER A 84 -8.59 5.63 -12.01
N SER A 85 -9.53 5.74 -12.96
CA SER A 85 -10.83 6.38 -12.72
C SER A 85 -11.65 5.66 -11.63
N LEU A 86 -11.38 4.38 -11.36
CA LEU A 86 -12.08 3.59 -10.35
C LEU A 86 -11.95 4.22 -8.95
N HIS A 87 -10.80 4.82 -8.63
CA HIS A 87 -10.53 5.49 -7.36
C HIS A 87 -11.45 6.68 -7.08
N VAL A 88 -12.05 7.27 -8.12
CA VAL A 88 -13.03 8.37 -7.99
C VAL A 88 -14.45 7.96 -8.37
N GLN A 89 -14.67 6.70 -8.77
CA GLN A 89 -15.97 6.17 -9.20
C GLN A 89 -16.55 5.11 -8.25
N HIS A 90 -15.71 4.53 -7.38
CA HIS A 90 -16.08 3.49 -6.43
C HIS A 90 -15.53 3.80 -5.03
N GLY A 91 -15.87 2.96 -4.06
CA GLY A 91 -15.40 3.07 -2.69
C GLY A 91 -16.26 3.95 -1.79
N ASN A 92 -15.85 4.03 -0.52
CA ASN A 92 -16.52 4.81 0.51
C ASN A 92 -16.53 6.33 0.20
N ILE A 93 -15.56 6.81 -0.59
CA ILE A 93 -15.49 8.20 -1.06
C ILE A 93 -16.75 8.65 -1.83
N ILE A 94 -17.40 7.72 -2.54
CA ILE A 94 -18.65 7.99 -3.27
C ILE A 94 -19.79 8.32 -2.31
N LYS A 95 -19.88 7.61 -1.19
CA LYS A 95 -20.88 7.86 -0.15
C LYS A 95 -20.61 9.20 0.53
N LEU A 96 -19.35 9.49 0.85
CA LEU A 96 -18.94 10.79 1.40
C LEU A 96 -19.36 11.96 0.50
N ALA A 97 -19.07 11.86 -0.81
CA ALA A 97 -19.48 12.89 -1.77
C ALA A 97 -21.00 13.00 -1.88
N LYS A 98 -21.71 11.88 -2.00
CA LYS A 98 -23.17 11.87 -2.12
C LYS A 98 -23.87 12.46 -0.89
N GLU A 99 -23.41 12.13 0.31
CA GLU A 99 -24.02 12.58 1.57
C GLU A 99 -23.73 14.05 1.88
N ASN A 100 -22.66 14.61 1.32
CA ASN A 100 -22.22 15.98 1.59
C ASN A 100 -22.29 16.92 0.38
N ASN A 101 -22.91 16.49 -0.74
CA ASN A 101 -22.97 17.21 -2.02
C ASN A 101 -21.56 17.61 -2.55
N GLY A 102 -20.58 16.75 -2.32
CA GLY A 102 -19.18 17.02 -2.63
C GLY A 102 -18.77 16.64 -4.05
N ILE A 103 -17.66 17.24 -4.47
CA ILE A 103 -16.92 16.86 -5.67
C ILE A 103 -15.78 15.90 -5.30
N ILE A 104 -15.44 14.96 -6.18
CA ILE A 104 -14.34 14.03 -5.95
C ILE A 104 -13.22 14.34 -6.93
N PHE A 105 -11.99 14.38 -6.41
CA PHE A 105 -10.75 14.40 -7.16
C PHE A 105 -9.93 13.17 -6.83
N GLY A 106 -9.13 12.70 -7.78
CA GLY A 106 -8.05 11.76 -7.53
C GLY A 106 -6.78 12.33 -8.15
N LEU A 107 -5.70 12.49 -7.37
CA LEU A 107 -4.44 13.03 -7.87
C LEU A 107 -3.36 11.95 -7.82
N GLU A 108 -2.78 11.62 -8.97
CA GLU A 108 -1.73 10.59 -9.05
C GLU A 108 -0.41 11.12 -8.49
N HIS A 109 0.31 10.27 -7.77
CA HIS A 109 1.59 10.64 -7.17
C HIS A 109 2.67 10.79 -8.25
N ARG A 110 3.56 11.79 -8.10
CA ARG A 110 4.75 11.92 -8.96
C ARG A 110 5.55 10.61 -9.06
N TYR A 111 6.07 10.31 -10.23
CA TYR A 111 6.82 9.08 -10.60
C TYR A 111 6.01 7.78 -10.64
N TYR A 112 4.73 7.79 -10.27
CA TYR A 112 3.85 6.64 -10.38
C TYR A 112 2.85 6.84 -11.52
N GLY A 113 2.44 5.75 -12.16
CA GLY A 113 1.52 5.82 -13.29
C GLY A 113 2.02 6.71 -14.42
N ASP A 114 1.15 7.55 -14.93
CA ASP A 114 1.46 8.42 -16.08
C ASP A 114 2.03 9.78 -15.64
N SER A 115 2.15 10.02 -14.34
CA SER A 115 2.66 11.26 -13.73
C SER A 115 4.18 11.24 -13.63
N GLN A 116 4.86 11.36 -14.77
CA GLN A 116 6.31 11.18 -14.89
C GLN A 116 7.03 12.53 -15.11
N PRO A 117 7.86 12.99 -14.16
CA PRO A 117 8.63 14.23 -14.33
C PRO A 117 9.76 14.12 -15.37
N PHE A 118 10.24 12.91 -15.63
CA PHE A 118 11.34 12.59 -16.55
C PHE A 118 11.04 11.30 -17.29
N ASP A 119 11.70 11.08 -18.45
CA ASP A 119 11.55 9.86 -19.27
C ASP A 119 12.34 8.64 -18.73
N GLU A 120 13.21 8.88 -17.74
CA GLU A 120 14.03 7.85 -17.10
C GLU A 120 14.11 8.02 -15.58
N TRP A 121 14.10 6.91 -14.86
CA TRP A 121 14.27 6.75 -13.42
C TRP A 121 15.74 6.50 -13.03
N THR A 122 16.66 7.29 -13.58
CA THR A 122 18.04 7.35 -13.07
C THR A 122 18.03 7.92 -11.64
N ILE A 123 19.08 7.68 -10.85
CA ILE A 123 19.12 8.25 -9.49
C ILE A 123 19.05 9.78 -9.49
N ASP A 124 19.69 10.43 -10.47
CA ASP A 124 19.68 11.90 -10.56
C ASP A 124 18.28 12.45 -10.86
N ASN A 125 17.43 11.65 -11.53
CA ASN A 125 16.03 11.99 -11.73
C ASN A 125 15.18 11.58 -10.52
N LEU A 126 15.41 10.42 -9.90
CA LEU A 126 14.66 9.95 -8.72
C LEU A 126 14.85 10.84 -7.48
N LYS A 127 15.85 11.72 -7.44
CA LYS A 127 16.02 12.66 -6.32
C LYS A 127 14.80 13.54 -6.02
N TYR A 128 13.92 13.78 -7.01
CA TYR A 128 12.68 14.54 -6.80
C TYR A 128 11.49 13.67 -6.39
N LEU A 129 11.65 12.34 -6.33
CA LEU A 129 10.70 11.43 -5.71
C LEU A 129 10.94 11.45 -4.18
N SER A 130 10.11 12.21 -3.47
CA SER A 130 10.11 12.23 -2.01
C SER A 130 8.70 12.46 -1.49
N SER A 131 8.45 11.99 -0.27
CA SER A 131 7.21 12.25 0.47
C SER A 131 6.94 13.75 0.63
N LEU A 132 7.97 14.56 0.89
CA LEU A 132 7.85 16.02 1.01
C LEU A 132 7.34 16.64 -0.30
N ASN A 133 7.93 16.25 -1.44
CA ASN A 133 7.49 16.72 -2.73
C ASN A 133 6.07 16.23 -3.08
N GLY A 134 5.71 14.99 -2.72
CA GLY A 134 4.34 14.49 -2.86
C GLY A 134 3.32 15.28 -2.04
N VAL A 135 3.66 15.66 -0.80
CA VAL A 135 2.83 16.54 0.04
C VAL A 135 2.67 17.93 -0.60
N LYS A 136 3.78 18.50 -1.11
CA LYS A 136 3.78 19.81 -1.77
C LYS A 136 3.03 19.81 -3.11
N ASP A 137 3.05 18.70 -3.84
CA ASP A 137 2.25 18.53 -5.05
C ASP A 137 0.77 18.72 -4.77
N VAL A 138 0.26 18.04 -3.72
CA VAL A 138 -1.14 18.17 -3.32
C VAL A 138 -1.44 19.60 -2.87
N GLY A 139 -0.57 20.20 -2.07
CA GLY A 139 -0.72 21.60 -1.65
C GLY A 139 -0.81 22.58 -2.84
N ASN A 140 0.02 22.38 -3.86
CA ASN A 140 -0.05 23.18 -5.09
C ASN A 140 -1.34 22.89 -5.89
N PHE A 141 -1.74 21.62 -5.98
CA PHE A 141 -2.94 21.20 -6.70
C PHE A 141 -4.21 21.81 -6.08
N VAL A 142 -4.43 21.69 -4.78
CA VAL A 142 -5.67 22.18 -4.13
C VAL A 142 -5.85 23.70 -4.24
N LYS A 143 -4.74 24.44 -4.33
CA LYS A 143 -4.74 25.91 -4.49
C LYS A 143 -5.06 26.36 -5.92
N ASN A 144 -4.69 25.55 -6.91
CA ASN A 144 -4.62 26.02 -8.30
C ASN A 144 -5.49 25.21 -9.27
N VAL A 145 -6.05 24.05 -8.86
CA VAL A 145 -6.94 23.27 -9.71
C VAL A 145 -8.22 24.07 -10.00
N ILE A 146 -8.63 24.06 -11.28
CA ILE A 146 -9.78 24.81 -11.75
C ILE A 146 -11.07 24.08 -11.39
N ASN A 147 -11.98 24.80 -10.73
CA ASN A 147 -13.34 24.33 -10.49
C ASN A 147 -14.07 24.24 -11.85
N PRO A 148 -14.57 23.06 -12.22
CA PRO A 148 -15.21 22.83 -13.52
C PRO A 148 -16.52 23.61 -13.70
N THR A 149 -17.20 23.97 -12.60
CA THR A 149 -18.46 24.71 -12.63
C THR A 149 -18.26 26.23 -12.72
N THR A 150 -17.21 26.76 -12.08
CA THR A 150 -16.98 28.23 -12.02
C THR A 150 -15.87 28.71 -12.95
N ASN A 151 -15.07 27.79 -13.51
CA ASN A 151 -13.88 28.06 -14.31
C ASN A 151 -12.85 28.96 -13.60
N LYS A 152 -12.77 28.84 -12.27
CA LYS A 152 -11.81 29.53 -11.40
C LYS A 152 -11.25 28.54 -10.38
N PRO A 153 -10.10 28.81 -9.72
CA PRO A 153 -9.68 28.03 -8.56
C PRO A 153 -10.78 27.94 -7.49
N PHE A 154 -10.75 26.86 -6.71
CA PHE A 154 -11.70 26.70 -5.59
C PHE A 154 -11.43 27.76 -4.52
N GLU A 155 -12.43 28.59 -4.23
CA GLU A 155 -12.39 29.56 -3.12
C GLU A 155 -13.19 29.01 -1.93
N ASN A 156 -12.66 29.17 -0.71
CA ASN A 156 -13.32 28.79 0.55
C ASN A 156 -13.87 27.34 0.59
N THR A 157 -13.28 26.44 -0.18
CA THR A 157 -13.74 25.05 -0.29
C THR A 157 -13.10 24.21 0.79
N LYS A 158 -13.90 23.41 1.51
CA LYS A 158 -13.42 22.47 2.51
C LYS A 158 -12.86 21.24 1.79
N TRP A 159 -11.54 21.13 1.71
CA TRP A 159 -10.85 19.97 1.12
C TRP A 159 -10.62 18.86 2.16
N ILE A 160 -10.93 17.62 1.80
CA ILE A 160 -10.69 16.44 2.64
C ILE A 160 -9.76 15.50 1.86
N THR A 161 -8.58 15.22 2.41
CA THR A 161 -7.64 14.24 1.84
C THR A 161 -7.99 12.84 2.32
N ILE A 162 -7.95 11.85 1.43
CA ILE A 162 -8.30 10.45 1.71
C ILE A 162 -7.26 9.55 1.04
N GLY A 163 -6.75 8.55 1.75
CA GLY A 163 -5.84 7.56 1.17
C GLY A 163 -5.62 6.35 2.06
N GLY A 164 -5.14 5.26 1.44
CA GLY A 164 -4.74 4.02 2.09
C GLY A 164 -3.22 3.86 2.10
N SER A 165 -2.64 3.11 3.03
CA SER A 165 -1.19 2.82 3.03
C SER A 165 -0.34 4.11 3.08
N TYR A 166 0.70 4.20 2.24
CA TYR A 166 1.48 5.41 2.04
C TYR A 166 0.62 6.61 1.63
N ALA A 167 -0.41 6.46 0.81
CA ALA A 167 -1.36 7.54 0.51
C ALA A 167 -2.18 7.99 1.74
N GLY A 168 -2.44 7.08 2.68
CA GLY A 168 -3.01 7.41 3.98
C GLY A 168 -2.06 8.26 4.82
N SER A 169 -0.77 7.91 4.80
CA SER A 169 0.30 8.69 5.44
C SER A 169 0.42 10.08 4.83
N LEU A 170 0.44 10.18 3.49
CA LEU A 170 0.39 11.45 2.78
C LEU A 170 -0.84 12.26 3.19
N SER A 171 -2.03 11.65 3.26
CA SER A 171 -3.27 12.37 3.58
C SER A 171 -3.20 13.15 4.89
N VAL A 172 -2.64 12.55 5.94
CA VAL A 172 -2.43 13.24 7.23
C VAL A 172 -1.26 14.22 7.19
N TRP A 173 -0.18 13.91 6.49
CA TRP A 173 0.95 14.84 6.33
C TRP A 173 0.55 16.11 5.57
N ILE A 174 -0.29 16.00 4.54
CA ILE A 174 -0.82 17.16 3.82
C ILE A 174 -1.69 18.01 4.75
N ARG A 175 -2.55 17.39 5.56
CA ARG A 175 -3.36 18.12 6.56
C ARG A 175 -2.49 18.83 7.61
N GLU A 176 -1.35 18.25 7.97
CA GLU A 176 -0.36 18.87 8.86
C GLU A 176 0.36 20.06 8.24
N GLU A 177 0.76 19.93 6.98
CA GLU A 177 1.54 20.96 6.28
C GLU A 177 0.69 22.11 5.75
N TYR A 178 -0.56 21.83 5.37
CA TYR A 178 -1.47 22.79 4.77
C TYR A 178 -2.76 22.93 5.59
N PRO A 179 -2.68 23.30 6.89
CA PRO A 179 -3.85 23.25 7.77
C PRO A 179 -4.91 24.31 7.47
N ASN A 180 -4.57 25.32 6.67
CA ASN A 180 -5.52 26.34 6.19
C ASN A 180 -6.21 25.94 4.88
N ASP A 181 -5.56 25.08 4.08
CA ASP A 181 -6.07 24.66 2.78
C ASP A 181 -6.83 23.31 2.88
N ILE A 182 -6.38 22.42 3.76
CA ILE A 182 -6.99 21.10 3.98
C ILE A 182 -7.82 21.12 5.26
N PHE A 183 -9.13 20.90 5.11
CA PHE A 183 -10.09 20.92 6.19
C PHE A 183 -10.01 19.68 7.10
N ALA A 184 -9.82 18.49 6.53
CA ALA A 184 -9.72 17.22 7.26
C ALA A 184 -8.90 16.18 6.48
N ALA A 185 -8.42 15.13 7.16
CA ALA A 185 -7.77 13.98 6.54
C ALA A 185 -8.36 12.65 7.02
N TYR A 186 -8.43 11.68 6.12
CA TYR A 186 -8.83 10.29 6.38
C TYR A 186 -7.65 9.38 6.00
N ALA A 187 -6.94 8.91 7.03
CA ALA A 187 -5.82 8.00 6.93
C ALA A 187 -6.26 6.56 7.21
N SER A 188 -6.42 5.78 6.15
CA SER A 188 -6.66 4.35 6.24
C SER A 188 -5.33 3.59 6.20
N SER A 189 -5.11 2.70 7.16
CA SER A 189 -3.95 1.79 7.26
C SER A 189 -2.61 2.50 7.01
N ALA A 190 -2.43 3.67 7.64
CA ALA A 190 -1.35 4.61 7.32
C ALA A 190 -0.09 4.37 8.16
N PRO A 191 1.00 3.80 7.60
CA PRO A 191 2.25 3.61 8.31
C PRO A 191 3.03 4.94 8.40
N VAL A 192 2.71 5.76 9.39
CA VAL A 192 3.34 7.08 9.60
C VAL A 192 4.67 7.01 10.36
N LEU A 193 4.97 5.88 11.00
CA LEU A 193 6.25 5.64 11.66
C LEU A 193 7.25 4.98 10.71
N ALA A 194 8.18 5.76 10.15
CA ALA A 194 9.32 5.24 9.39
C ALA A 194 10.26 4.43 10.31
N THR A 195 10.62 3.21 9.91
CA THR A 195 11.55 2.35 10.68
C THR A 195 12.45 1.54 9.76
N GLN A 196 13.71 1.40 10.15
CA GLN A 196 14.68 0.57 9.41
C GLN A 196 14.36 -0.91 9.54
N ASP A 197 14.15 -1.37 10.78
CA ASP A 197 13.94 -2.75 11.13
C ASP A 197 12.45 -2.92 11.49
N PHE A 198 11.68 -3.60 10.62
CA PHE A 198 10.25 -3.76 10.79
C PHE A 198 9.84 -5.19 11.14
N TYR A 199 10.46 -5.75 12.19
CA TYR A 199 10.13 -7.08 12.69
C TYR A 199 8.69 -7.22 13.20
N LYS A 200 8.07 -6.11 13.63
CA LYS A 200 6.68 -6.09 14.11
C LYS A 200 5.68 -6.49 13.03
N TYR A 201 6.05 -6.33 11.75
CA TYR A 201 5.25 -6.80 10.64
C TYR A 201 4.95 -8.30 10.84
N ASP A 202 5.99 -9.10 11.05
CA ASP A 202 5.87 -10.56 11.21
C ASP A 202 5.12 -10.93 12.51
N GLN A 203 5.31 -10.17 13.59
CA GLN A 203 4.56 -10.38 14.84
C GLN A 203 3.04 -10.20 14.65
N VAL A 204 2.61 -9.24 13.83
CA VAL A 204 1.19 -9.08 13.50
C VAL A 204 0.70 -10.24 12.65
N ILE A 205 1.49 -10.68 11.65
CA ILE A 205 1.16 -11.85 10.83
C ILE A 205 0.90 -13.07 11.73
N GLU A 206 1.75 -13.31 12.72
CA GLU A 206 1.57 -14.41 13.68
C GLU A 206 0.30 -14.28 14.50
N SER A 207 0.02 -13.08 15.00
CA SER A 207 -1.20 -12.80 15.75
C SER A 207 -2.44 -13.08 14.88
N ALA A 208 -2.41 -12.69 13.61
CA ALA A 208 -3.51 -12.89 12.66
C ALA A 208 -3.75 -14.37 12.32
N LEU A 209 -2.70 -15.19 12.27
CA LEU A 209 -2.82 -16.64 12.05
C LEU A 209 -3.34 -17.40 13.28
N GLY A 210 -3.13 -16.85 14.47
CA GLY A 210 -3.43 -17.50 15.74
C GLY A 210 -2.35 -18.52 16.15
N PRO A 211 -2.34 -18.94 17.44
CA PRO A 211 -1.17 -19.55 18.06
C PRO A 211 -0.75 -20.88 17.43
N GLN A 212 -1.70 -21.78 17.16
CA GLN A 212 -1.36 -23.10 16.61
C GLN A 212 -0.84 -23.01 15.18
N CYS A 213 -1.52 -22.23 14.32
CA CYS A 213 -1.12 -22.02 12.93
C CYS A 213 0.25 -21.32 12.83
N ALA A 214 0.47 -20.28 13.65
CA ALA A 214 1.76 -19.59 13.71
C ALA A 214 2.90 -20.52 14.16
N ASN A 215 2.68 -21.37 15.16
CA ASN A 215 3.68 -22.35 15.62
C ASN A 215 4.02 -23.38 14.54
N ASP A 216 3.03 -23.84 13.77
CA ASP A 216 3.25 -24.76 12.65
C ASP A 216 4.04 -24.10 11.52
N MET A 217 3.71 -22.84 11.19
CA MET A 217 4.47 -22.06 10.20
C MET A 217 5.92 -21.80 10.64
N ASN A 218 6.14 -21.48 11.92
CA ASN A 218 7.48 -21.33 12.46
C ASN A 218 8.27 -22.65 12.44
N SER A 219 7.62 -23.79 12.67
CA SER A 219 8.26 -25.11 12.53
C SER A 219 8.70 -25.38 11.09
N ILE A 220 7.88 -24.99 10.10
CA ILE A 220 8.24 -25.06 8.68
C ILE A 220 9.43 -24.14 8.38
N ARG A 221 9.39 -22.88 8.81
CA ARG A 221 10.52 -21.95 8.70
C ARG A 221 11.79 -22.48 9.39
N GLN A 222 11.67 -23.16 10.54
CA GLN A 222 12.81 -23.78 11.23
C GLN A 222 13.44 -24.90 10.42
N TYR A 223 12.62 -25.74 9.82
CA TYR A 223 13.08 -26.76 8.89
C TYR A 223 13.82 -26.14 7.69
N MET A 224 13.25 -25.11 7.04
CA MET A 224 13.92 -24.42 5.93
C MET A 224 15.29 -23.86 6.33
N ASP A 225 15.36 -23.18 7.48
CA ASP A 225 16.63 -22.65 8.01
C ASP A 225 17.66 -23.76 8.30
N SER A 226 17.21 -24.91 8.81
CA SER A 226 18.10 -26.05 9.10
C SER A 226 18.75 -26.63 7.84
N LEU A 227 18.05 -26.55 6.70
CA LEU A 227 18.56 -27.00 5.40
C LEU A 227 19.48 -25.99 4.71
N TYR A 228 19.54 -24.75 5.18
CA TYR A 228 20.15 -23.63 4.45
C TYR A 228 21.59 -23.89 3.96
N THR A 229 22.39 -24.59 4.75
CA THR A 229 23.80 -24.91 4.41
C THR A 229 23.95 -26.21 3.61
N ASN A 230 22.90 -27.02 3.52
CA ASN A 230 22.86 -28.25 2.71
C ASN A 230 22.31 -27.91 1.31
N THR A 231 23.22 -27.60 0.39
CA THR A 231 22.86 -27.17 -0.98
C THR A 231 21.94 -28.16 -1.69
N THR A 232 22.17 -29.46 -1.55
CA THR A 232 21.36 -30.49 -2.24
C THR A 232 19.93 -30.50 -1.72
N GLU A 233 19.74 -30.58 -0.40
CA GLU A 233 18.40 -30.62 0.20
C GLU A 233 17.67 -29.28 0.08
N PHE A 234 18.38 -28.15 0.18
CA PHE A 234 17.77 -26.84 0.01
C PHE A 234 17.34 -26.60 -1.44
N ASN A 235 18.13 -27.05 -2.43
CA ASN A 235 17.73 -26.96 -3.85
C ASN A 235 16.54 -27.87 -4.15
N LYS A 236 16.45 -29.05 -3.51
CA LYS A 236 15.27 -29.90 -3.59
C LYS A 236 14.05 -29.20 -3.02
N LEU A 237 14.16 -28.59 -1.84
CA LEU A 237 13.10 -27.78 -1.24
C LEU A 237 12.66 -26.64 -2.17
N LYS A 238 13.60 -25.87 -2.75
CA LYS A 238 13.27 -24.84 -3.75
C LYS A 238 12.52 -25.43 -4.94
N ALA A 239 12.92 -26.58 -5.44
CA ALA A 239 12.25 -27.25 -6.56
C ALA A 239 10.82 -27.69 -6.21
N ASP A 240 10.57 -28.15 -4.97
CA ASP A 240 9.23 -28.50 -4.50
C ASP A 240 8.30 -27.27 -4.49
N PHE A 241 8.85 -26.10 -4.17
CA PHE A 241 8.18 -24.80 -4.31
C PHE A 241 8.21 -24.24 -5.75
N GLU A 242 8.51 -25.01 -6.80
CA GLU A 242 8.62 -24.48 -8.18
C GLU A 242 9.59 -23.26 -8.31
N CYS A 243 10.57 -23.14 -7.42
CA CYS A 243 11.55 -22.05 -7.32
C CYS A 243 12.97 -22.48 -7.73
N ARG A 244 13.12 -23.49 -8.59
CA ARG A 244 14.43 -24.07 -8.93
C ARG A 244 15.42 -23.08 -9.54
N ASP A 245 14.93 -22.06 -10.23
CA ASP A 245 15.76 -21.05 -10.92
C ASP A 245 16.12 -19.86 -10.02
N VAL A 246 15.66 -19.86 -8.77
CA VAL A 246 16.03 -18.83 -7.79
C VAL A 246 17.39 -19.19 -7.20
N GLU A 247 18.44 -18.55 -7.69
CA GLU A 247 19.83 -18.84 -7.30
C GLU A 247 20.08 -18.54 -5.82
N ASP A 248 19.79 -17.31 -5.38
CA ASP A 248 20.02 -16.88 -4.01
C ASP A 248 19.00 -17.47 -3.02
N ASN A 249 19.50 -18.11 -1.97
CA ASN A 249 18.66 -18.76 -0.97
C ASN A 249 17.88 -17.75 -0.12
N ASN A 250 18.42 -16.56 0.13
CA ASN A 250 17.68 -15.53 0.88
C ASN A 250 16.55 -14.93 0.03
N THR A 251 16.77 -14.73 -1.28
CA THR A 251 15.71 -14.35 -2.20
C THR A 251 14.57 -15.36 -2.20
N PHE A 252 14.86 -16.67 -2.24
CA PHE A 252 13.81 -17.69 -2.10
C PHE A 252 13.04 -17.58 -0.78
N LEU A 253 13.75 -17.48 0.35
CA LEU A 253 13.13 -17.33 1.67
C LEU A 253 12.26 -16.06 1.73
N SER A 254 12.72 -14.95 1.14
CA SER A 254 11.96 -13.70 1.07
C SER A 254 10.73 -13.83 0.19
N THR A 255 10.84 -14.41 -1.01
CA THR A 255 9.73 -14.60 -1.95
C THR A 255 8.62 -15.44 -1.31
N TYR A 256 8.98 -16.54 -0.65
CA TYR A 256 8.04 -17.40 0.06
C TYR A 256 7.33 -16.67 1.22
N THR A 257 8.09 -16.05 2.13
CA THR A 257 7.49 -15.40 3.30
C THR A 257 6.66 -14.17 2.91
N ASN A 258 7.07 -13.40 1.90
CA ASN A 258 6.33 -12.23 1.43
C ASN A 258 4.97 -12.60 0.82
N LEU A 259 4.87 -13.74 0.14
CA LEU A 259 3.61 -14.24 -0.39
C LEU A 259 2.61 -14.54 0.74
N LEU A 260 3.06 -15.27 1.76
CA LEU A 260 2.21 -15.60 2.92
C LEU A 260 1.79 -14.35 3.69
N SER A 261 2.75 -13.45 3.88
CA SER A 261 2.52 -12.13 4.47
C SER A 261 1.45 -11.34 3.72
N TYR A 262 1.46 -11.39 2.38
CA TYR A 262 0.48 -10.72 1.54
C TYR A 262 -0.92 -11.33 1.69
N VAL A 263 -1.01 -12.66 1.75
CA VAL A 263 -2.30 -13.36 1.95
C VAL A 263 -2.97 -12.92 3.26
N VAL A 264 -2.19 -12.71 4.32
CA VAL A 264 -2.70 -12.21 5.60
C VAL A 264 -3.06 -10.72 5.52
N GLN A 265 -2.17 -9.89 4.98
CA GLN A 265 -2.38 -8.43 4.83
C GLN A 265 -3.70 -8.11 4.10
N TYR A 266 -4.00 -8.84 3.02
CA TYR A 266 -5.20 -8.65 2.19
C TYR A 266 -6.22 -9.78 2.34
N ASN A 267 -6.28 -10.41 3.52
CA ASN A 267 -7.11 -11.59 3.76
C ASN A 267 -8.53 -11.41 3.19
N SER A 268 -8.93 -12.34 2.33
CA SER A 268 -10.24 -12.39 1.67
C SER A 268 -10.96 -13.66 2.07
N GLN A 269 -12.23 -13.55 2.47
CA GLN A 269 -13.05 -14.72 2.79
C GLN A 269 -13.47 -15.51 1.55
N ASP A 270 -13.46 -14.86 0.37
CA ASP A 270 -14.08 -15.39 -0.84
C ASP A 270 -13.10 -16.19 -1.73
N LEU A 271 -11.79 -15.91 -1.65
CA LEU A 271 -10.80 -16.49 -2.56
C LEU A 271 -9.60 -17.08 -1.81
N PRO A 272 -9.34 -18.40 -1.92
CA PRO A 272 -8.11 -19.00 -1.42
C PRO A 272 -6.91 -18.72 -2.35
N PRO A 273 -5.67 -18.73 -1.82
CA PRO A 273 -5.38 -18.90 -0.41
C PRO A 273 -5.69 -17.64 0.41
N ASN A 274 -6.24 -17.89 1.59
CA ASN A 274 -6.57 -16.96 2.66
C ASN A 274 -6.18 -17.58 4.01
N ILE A 275 -6.29 -16.81 5.11
CA ILE A 275 -5.90 -17.28 6.45
C ILE A 275 -6.56 -18.63 6.78
N ASN A 276 -7.86 -18.79 6.50
CA ASN A 276 -8.60 -20.01 6.80
C ASN A 276 -8.08 -21.23 6.03
N SER A 277 -7.85 -21.09 4.72
CA SER A 277 -7.33 -22.18 3.88
C SER A 277 -5.89 -22.58 4.24
N ILE A 278 -5.05 -21.62 4.64
CA ILE A 278 -3.70 -21.88 5.11
C ILE A 278 -3.77 -22.62 6.45
N CYS A 279 -4.46 -22.05 7.44
CA CYS A 279 -4.42 -22.57 8.81
C CYS A 279 -5.18 -23.88 8.98
N SER A 280 -6.31 -24.10 8.30
CA SER A 280 -7.05 -25.35 8.40
C SER A 280 -6.22 -26.57 7.96
N GLY A 281 -5.43 -26.45 6.89
CA GLY A 281 -4.55 -27.53 6.44
C GLY A 281 -3.28 -27.71 7.27
N LEU A 282 -2.94 -26.77 8.14
CA LEU A 282 -1.87 -26.94 9.14
C LEU A 282 -2.40 -27.59 10.41
N VAL A 283 -3.46 -27.02 10.99
CA VAL A 283 -4.02 -27.43 12.28
C VAL A 283 -4.61 -28.84 12.22
N ASN A 284 -5.18 -29.23 11.09
CA ASN A 284 -5.79 -30.56 10.92
C ASN A 284 -4.77 -31.68 10.63
N GLN A 285 -3.48 -31.35 10.48
CA GLN A 285 -2.44 -32.32 10.16
C GLN A 285 -1.56 -32.57 11.38
N THR A 286 -1.15 -33.81 11.60
CA THR A 286 -0.22 -34.17 12.68
C THR A 286 1.21 -34.29 12.17
N GLU A 287 1.39 -34.88 10.98
CA GLU A 287 2.70 -35.11 10.38
C GLU A 287 3.31 -33.83 9.82
N PHE A 288 4.58 -33.58 10.15
CA PHE A 288 5.33 -32.41 9.66
C PHE A 288 5.36 -32.35 8.13
N GLN A 289 5.59 -33.49 7.45
CA GLN A 289 5.65 -33.52 5.99
C GLN A 289 4.32 -33.12 5.34
N SER A 290 3.19 -33.52 5.94
CA SER A 290 1.86 -33.12 5.46
C SER A 290 1.64 -31.62 5.59
N LYS A 291 2.09 -31.00 6.70
CA LYS A 291 2.06 -29.54 6.88
C LYS A 291 2.91 -28.81 5.85
N LEU A 292 4.15 -29.27 5.62
CA LEU A 292 5.03 -28.71 4.61
C LEU A 292 4.43 -28.81 3.20
N ASN A 293 3.91 -29.98 2.83
CA ASN A 293 3.25 -30.20 1.54
C ASN A 293 2.03 -29.29 1.35
N HIS A 294 1.22 -29.08 2.39
CA HIS A 294 0.07 -28.17 2.33
C HIS A 294 0.53 -26.74 2.00
N ILE A 295 1.58 -26.26 2.66
CA ILE A 295 2.09 -24.91 2.42
C ILE A 295 2.71 -24.75 1.04
N ILE A 296 3.41 -25.76 0.53
CA ILE A 296 3.86 -25.79 -0.86
C ILE A 296 2.67 -25.66 -1.81
N GLN A 297 1.60 -26.43 -1.58
CA GLN A 297 0.39 -26.38 -2.41
C GLN A 297 -0.33 -25.03 -2.36
N GLN A 298 -0.46 -24.41 -1.18
CA GLN A 298 -1.06 -23.07 -1.06
C GLN A 298 -0.22 -22.01 -1.78
N THR A 299 1.11 -22.11 -1.70
CA THR A 299 2.04 -21.20 -2.38
C THR A 299 1.91 -21.32 -3.90
N ILE A 300 1.89 -22.55 -4.42
CA ILE A 300 1.71 -22.82 -5.86
C ILE A 300 0.32 -22.37 -6.34
N LEU A 301 -0.72 -22.60 -5.54
CA LEU A 301 -2.07 -22.13 -5.86
C LEU A 301 -2.12 -20.60 -5.98
N TYR A 302 -1.48 -19.89 -5.07
CA TYR A 302 -1.39 -18.43 -5.14
C TYR A 302 -0.74 -17.95 -6.44
N TRP A 303 0.44 -18.49 -6.79
CA TRP A 303 1.12 -18.11 -8.03
C TRP A 303 0.26 -18.37 -9.26
N LYS A 304 -0.44 -19.51 -9.31
CA LYS A 304 -1.37 -19.83 -10.39
C LYS A 304 -2.54 -18.84 -10.49
N ASN A 305 -3.14 -18.49 -9.36
CA ASN A 305 -4.25 -17.53 -9.31
C ASN A 305 -3.86 -16.15 -9.82
N LEU A 306 -2.60 -15.74 -9.62
CA LEU A 306 -2.09 -14.46 -10.11
C LEU A 306 -1.40 -14.52 -11.47
N ASN A 307 -1.30 -15.71 -12.06
CA ASN A 307 -0.57 -15.99 -13.30
C ASN A 307 0.92 -15.59 -13.20
N PHE A 308 1.56 -15.96 -12.09
CA PHE A 308 2.98 -15.78 -11.82
C PHE A 308 3.70 -17.11 -11.62
N THR A 309 5.02 -17.03 -11.57
CA THR A 309 5.96 -18.10 -11.20
C THR A 309 6.83 -17.61 -10.05
N CYS A 310 7.46 -18.53 -9.31
CA CYS A 310 8.41 -18.13 -8.28
C CYS A 310 9.58 -17.30 -8.84
N SER A 311 10.11 -17.67 -10.01
CA SER A 311 11.18 -16.95 -10.70
C SER A 311 10.74 -15.53 -11.10
N SER A 312 9.52 -15.39 -11.62
CA SER A 312 8.95 -14.08 -11.95
C SER A 312 8.53 -13.27 -10.74
N GLU A 313 8.57 -13.80 -9.51
CA GLU A 313 8.34 -13.06 -8.27
C GLU A 313 9.64 -12.63 -7.60
N SER A 314 10.68 -13.44 -7.77
CA SER A 314 12.00 -13.26 -7.14
C SER A 314 12.96 -12.38 -7.94
N SER A 315 12.74 -12.18 -9.24
CA SER A 315 13.68 -11.38 -10.04
C SER A 315 13.69 -9.90 -9.63
N LEU A 316 14.86 -9.29 -9.81
CA LEU A 316 15.11 -7.88 -9.55
C LEU A 316 15.11 -7.05 -10.85
N ASP A 317 14.73 -7.63 -11.99
CA ASP A 317 14.86 -6.97 -13.29
C ASP A 317 14.01 -5.71 -13.38
N GLY A 318 12.82 -5.71 -12.78
CA GLY A 318 11.94 -4.55 -12.68
C GLY A 318 12.56 -3.41 -11.89
N LEU A 319 13.36 -3.72 -10.87
CA LEU A 319 14.11 -2.72 -10.11
C LEU A 319 15.28 -2.15 -10.91
N LYS A 320 15.89 -2.91 -11.82
CA LYS A 320 16.99 -2.46 -12.68
C LYS A 320 16.54 -1.59 -13.86
N GLN A 321 15.25 -1.63 -14.22
CA GLN A 321 14.74 -0.82 -15.34
C GLN A 321 14.75 0.67 -15.02
N THR A 322 15.53 1.45 -15.76
CA THR A 322 15.52 2.92 -15.67
C THR A 322 14.56 3.58 -16.63
N LYS A 323 14.22 2.93 -17.75
CA LYS A 323 13.25 3.51 -18.70
C LYS A 323 11.86 3.53 -18.06
N VAL A 324 11.18 4.68 -18.15
CA VAL A 324 9.81 4.83 -17.65
C VAL A 324 8.89 3.77 -18.24
N ASN A 325 8.13 3.13 -17.36
CA ASN A 325 6.97 2.31 -17.69
C ASN A 325 5.86 2.66 -16.70
N SER A 326 4.80 3.33 -17.16
CA SER A 326 3.73 3.78 -16.25
C SER A 326 3.01 2.65 -15.51
N LYS A 327 3.18 1.39 -15.92
CA LYS A 327 2.62 0.22 -15.23
C LYS A 327 3.52 -0.32 -14.11
N SER A 328 4.75 0.15 -14.00
CA SER A 328 5.75 -0.31 -13.01
C SER A 328 5.93 0.72 -11.90
N ASN A 329 6.00 0.23 -10.66
CA ASN A 329 6.13 1.04 -9.43
C ASN A 329 7.27 0.57 -8.51
N GLN A 330 7.91 -0.55 -8.84
CA GLN A 330 8.87 -1.22 -7.94
C GLN A 330 10.09 -0.38 -7.63
N ARG A 331 10.74 0.13 -8.67
CA ARG A 331 12.00 0.87 -8.54
C ARG A 331 11.79 2.15 -7.73
N GLN A 332 10.68 2.83 -7.96
CA GLN A 332 10.28 4.05 -7.28
C GLN A 332 9.98 3.79 -5.80
N TRP A 333 9.20 2.75 -5.50
CA TRP A 333 8.88 2.40 -4.13
C TRP A 333 10.12 1.96 -3.35
N ILE A 334 10.95 1.10 -3.93
CA ILE A 334 12.23 0.68 -3.33
C ILE A 334 13.16 1.88 -3.14
N TYR A 335 13.21 2.83 -4.07
CA TYR A 335 13.97 4.06 -3.88
C TYR A 335 13.49 4.84 -2.63
N GLN A 336 12.18 4.97 -2.41
CA GLN A 336 11.64 5.60 -1.20
C GLN A 336 11.92 4.79 0.07
N CYS A 337 11.83 3.45 0.03
CA CYS A 337 12.27 2.59 1.13
C CYS A 337 13.76 2.79 1.46
N CYS A 338 14.62 2.85 0.45
CA CYS A 338 16.07 3.04 0.64
C CYS A 338 16.44 4.44 1.14
N THR A 339 15.64 5.48 0.88
CA THR A 339 16.00 6.88 1.15
C THR A 339 15.20 7.53 2.29
N GLU A 340 13.93 7.17 2.47
CA GLU A 340 13.00 7.80 3.42
C GLU A 340 12.55 6.84 4.52
N PHE A 341 11.95 5.70 4.14
CA PHE A 341 11.10 4.95 5.06
C PHE A 341 11.75 3.77 5.76
N GLY A 342 12.73 3.12 5.12
CA GLY A 342 13.12 1.76 5.47
C GLY A 342 11.98 0.80 5.14
N TYR A 343 11.32 0.29 6.18
CA TYR A 343 10.29 -0.75 6.13
C TYR A 343 10.80 -2.13 5.74
N TRP A 344 12.06 -2.43 6.08
CA TRP A 344 12.61 -3.76 5.86
C TRP A 344 11.95 -4.75 6.81
N GLN A 345 11.14 -5.63 6.24
CA GLN A 345 10.45 -6.68 6.97
C GLN A 345 11.46 -7.77 7.34
N THR A 346 11.61 -7.99 8.64
CA THR A 346 12.63 -8.85 9.24
C THR A 346 11.97 -9.79 10.24
N ALA A 347 12.68 -10.82 10.68
CA ALA A 347 12.20 -11.69 11.76
C ALA A 347 12.42 -11.03 13.13
N PRO A 348 11.49 -11.17 14.10
CA PRO A 348 11.74 -10.74 15.48
C PRO A 348 12.93 -11.49 16.08
N LYS A 349 13.75 -10.80 16.87
CA LYS A 349 14.95 -11.40 17.50
C LYS A 349 14.64 -12.63 18.37
N TYR A 350 13.45 -12.64 19.00
CA TYR A 350 13.00 -13.72 19.88
C TYR A 350 11.54 -14.04 19.59
N GLY A 351 11.14 -15.28 19.89
CA GLY A 351 9.79 -15.77 19.70
C GLY A 351 9.61 -16.55 18.41
N THR A 352 8.35 -16.71 18.02
CA THR A 352 7.93 -17.32 16.77
C THR A 352 8.28 -16.36 15.61
N SER A 353 8.52 -16.90 14.41
CA SER A 353 8.53 -16.09 13.18
C SER A 353 8.20 -16.95 11.97
N LEU A 354 7.50 -16.38 10.98
CA LEU A 354 7.36 -16.96 9.63
C LEU A 354 8.53 -16.60 8.72
N ARG A 355 9.31 -15.60 9.13
CA ARG A 355 10.44 -15.06 8.38
C ARG A 355 11.75 -15.65 8.88
N SER A 356 12.66 -15.95 7.94
CA SER A 356 14.00 -16.38 8.32
C SER A 356 14.78 -15.24 8.97
N GLN A 357 15.54 -15.55 10.03
CA GLN A 357 16.49 -14.63 10.68
C GLN A 357 17.63 -14.17 9.74
N ARG A 358 17.77 -14.82 8.58
CA ARG A 358 18.74 -14.47 7.54
C ARG A 358 18.33 -13.22 6.74
N LEU A 359 17.04 -12.89 6.72
CA LEU A 359 16.51 -11.70 6.06
C LEU A 359 16.69 -10.49 6.96
N THR A 360 17.93 -10.02 7.04
CA THR A 360 18.31 -8.89 7.90
C THR A 360 18.09 -7.54 7.20
N VAL A 361 18.11 -6.46 7.96
CA VAL A 361 18.14 -5.09 7.41
C VAL A 361 19.32 -4.91 6.44
N ASN A 362 20.50 -5.41 6.80
CA ASN A 362 21.69 -5.32 5.95
C ASN A 362 21.50 -6.08 4.64
N TRP A 363 20.95 -7.31 4.68
CA TRP A 363 20.63 -8.06 3.47
C TRP A 363 19.66 -7.30 2.56
N ASN A 364 18.63 -6.66 3.12
CA ASN A 364 17.71 -5.84 2.33
C ASN A 364 18.43 -4.65 1.66
N TYR A 365 19.32 -3.95 2.36
CA TYR A 365 20.13 -2.88 1.77
C TYR A 365 21.09 -3.38 0.68
N ASP A 366 21.76 -4.50 0.93
CA ASP A 366 22.70 -5.10 0.00
C ASP A 366 22.00 -5.67 -1.24
N THR A 367 20.72 -6.06 -1.12
CA THR A 367 19.94 -6.62 -2.23
C THR A 367 19.19 -5.54 -3.01
N TYR A 368 18.43 -4.69 -2.32
CA TYR A 368 17.48 -3.77 -2.95
C TYR A 368 18.03 -2.36 -3.16
N CYS A 369 19.02 -1.94 -2.37
CA CYS A 369 19.59 -0.58 -2.42
C CYS A 369 21.01 -0.54 -3.01
N SER A 370 21.40 -1.60 -3.72
CA SER A 370 22.76 -1.78 -4.24
C SER A 370 23.06 -0.91 -5.47
N ASP A 371 24.34 -0.83 -5.78
CA ASP A 371 24.87 -0.28 -7.02
C ASP A 371 24.42 -1.04 -8.27
N ASP A 372 24.22 -2.35 -8.19
CA ASP A 372 23.63 -3.14 -9.29
C ASP A 372 22.21 -2.70 -9.67
N ILE A 373 21.44 -2.17 -8.72
CA ILE A 373 20.09 -1.67 -8.94
C ILE A 373 20.13 -0.20 -9.36
N PHE A 374 20.84 0.64 -8.61
CA PHE A 374 20.72 2.09 -8.71
C PHE A 374 21.92 2.78 -9.38
N GLY A 375 22.94 2.04 -9.81
CA GLY A 375 24.21 2.56 -10.31
C GLY A 375 25.15 3.07 -9.21
N LYS A 376 24.66 3.18 -7.98
CA LYS A 376 25.42 3.41 -6.75
C LYS A 376 24.62 2.91 -5.56
N LYS A 377 25.29 2.47 -4.49
CA LYS A 377 24.62 2.11 -3.24
C LYS A 377 23.92 3.33 -2.64
N ILE A 378 22.64 3.19 -2.30
CA ILE A 378 21.82 4.24 -1.68
C ILE A 378 21.39 3.82 -0.27
N GLY A 379 21.01 4.82 0.54
CA GLY A 379 20.66 4.64 1.94
C GLY A 379 21.86 4.77 2.90
N PRO A 380 21.68 4.44 4.19
CA PRO A 380 20.43 3.99 4.79
C PRO A 380 19.35 5.07 4.78
N ALA A 381 18.09 4.64 4.82
CA ALA A 381 16.93 5.52 4.85
C ALA A 381 16.98 6.52 6.02
N LYS A 382 16.58 7.76 5.77
CA LYS A 382 16.59 8.83 6.75
C LYS A 382 15.32 8.82 7.61
N THR A 383 15.03 7.67 8.25
CA THR A 383 13.78 7.46 9.00
C THR A 383 13.56 8.49 10.12
N ASN A 384 14.63 8.87 10.84
CA ASN A 384 14.56 9.91 11.87
C ASN A 384 14.13 11.28 11.32
N PHE A 385 14.55 11.62 10.09
CA PHE A 385 14.13 12.85 9.44
C PHE A 385 12.64 12.81 9.14
N ILE A 386 12.14 11.73 8.53
CA ILE A 386 10.71 11.55 8.23
C ILE A 386 9.87 11.60 9.51
N ASN A 387 10.26 10.84 10.53
CA ASN A 387 9.55 10.78 11.81
C ASN A 387 9.52 12.13 12.54
N SER A 388 10.60 12.91 12.43
CA SER A 388 10.65 14.26 13.02
C SER A 388 9.83 15.25 12.20
N ARG A 389 9.93 15.18 10.87
CA ARG A 389 9.27 16.09 9.92
C ARG A 389 7.76 15.99 9.99
N PHE A 390 7.24 14.76 10.10
CA PHE A 390 5.81 14.44 10.08
C PHE A 390 5.29 13.85 11.39
N LYS A 391 6.04 14.01 12.49
CA LYS A 391 5.66 13.66 13.87
C LYS A 391 5.36 12.19 14.16
N ALA A 392 5.41 11.30 13.16
CA ALA A 392 5.14 9.87 13.29
C ALA A 392 3.88 9.58 14.13
N LEU A 393 3.98 8.71 15.15
CA LEU A 393 2.86 8.36 16.04
C LEU A 393 2.42 9.48 16.98
N ASN A 394 3.18 10.57 17.09
CA ASN A 394 2.89 11.71 17.96
C ASN A 394 2.10 12.82 17.25
N SER A 395 1.49 12.52 16.10
CA SER A 395 0.59 13.46 15.43
C SER A 395 -0.73 13.62 16.19
N PHE A 396 -0.99 14.82 16.72
CA PHE A 396 -2.26 15.21 17.36
C PHE A 396 -3.07 16.18 16.49
N THR A 397 -2.89 16.09 15.19
CA THR A 397 -3.50 17.00 14.23
C THR A 397 -5.01 16.92 14.28
N ALA A 398 -5.65 18.09 14.38
CA ALA A 398 -7.10 18.23 14.40
C ALA A 398 -7.73 17.80 13.06
N ARG A 399 -8.92 17.20 13.14
CA ARG A 399 -9.72 16.68 12.03
C ARG A 399 -9.00 15.62 11.20
N THR A 400 -8.37 14.67 11.88
CA THR A 400 -7.77 13.48 11.26
C THR A 400 -8.50 12.23 11.73
N ILE A 401 -8.97 11.41 10.79
CA ILE A 401 -9.51 10.08 11.06
C ILE A 401 -8.41 9.06 10.81
N TRP A 402 -8.17 8.18 11.79
CA TRP A 402 -7.22 7.08 11.72
C TRP A 402 -7.97 5.77 11.74
N VAL A 403 -7.74 4.91 10.75
CA VAL A 403 -8.43 3.62 10.63
C VAL A 403 -7.41 2.55 10.35
N ASN A 404 -7.48 1.42 11.05
CA ASN A 404 -6.63 0.27 10.79
C ASN A 404 -7.42 -1.02 10.93
N GLY A 405 -7.04 -2.05 10.19
CA GLY A 405 -7.46 -3.42 10.44
C GLY A 405 -6.52 -4.10 11.45
N ASP A 406 -7.05 -5.01 12.28
CA ASP A 406 -6.21 -5.76 13.22
C ASP A 406 -5.45 -6.93 12.57
N LEU A 407 -5.87 -7.39 11.38
CA LEU A 407 -5.13 -8.37 10.57
C LEU A 407 -4.03 -7.71 9.72
N ASP A 408 -4.11 -6.40 9.49
CA ASP A 408 -3.17 -5.66 8.66
C ASP A 408 -1.83 -5.45 9.37
N PRO A 409 -0.71 -6.08 8.96
CA PRO A 409 0.58 -5.90 9.61
C PRO A 409 1.10 -4.45 9.64
N TRP A 410 0.64 -3.59 8.73
CA TRP A 410 1.04 -2.17 8.71
C TRP A 410 0.47 -1.35 9.86
N HIS A 411 -0.58 -1.82 10.55
CA HIS A 411 -1.15 -1.10 11.70
C HIS A 411 -0.12 -0.89 12.82
N ALA A 412 0.92 -1.73 12.90
CA ALA A 412 2.01 -1.61 13.87
C ALA A 412 2.85 -0.33 13.70
N LEU A 413 2.76 0.36 12.56
CA LEU A 413 3.41 1.65 12.27
C LEU A 413 2.42 2.82 12.19
N SER A 414 1.16 2.59 12.57
CA SER A 414 0.06 3.55 12.52
C SER A 414 -0.43 3.95 13.91
N VAL A 415 -1.29 4.96 13.97
CA VAL A 415 -1.99 5.36 15.20
C VAL A 415 -3.15 4.40 15.44
N THR A 416 -3.06 3.59 16.50
CA THR A 416 -4.03 2.50 16.77
C THR A 416 -4.67 2.52 18.15
N ASN A 417 -4.16 3.33 19.09
CA ASN A 417 -4.70 3.35 20.46
C ASN A 417 -6.07 4.05 20.52
N THR A 418 -7.14 3.27 20.49
CA THR A 418 -8.53 3.74 20.50
C THR A 418 -8.92 4.47 21.79
N GLN A 419 -8.19 4.32 22.90
CA GLN A 419 -8.41 5.09 24.13
C GLN A 419 -8.07 6.58 23.96
N ASN A 420 -7.24 6.92 22.97
CA ASN A 420 -6.91 8.30 22.61
C ASN A 420 -7.87 8.89 21.56
N SER A 421 -8.93 8.16 21.20
CA SER A 421 -9.90 8.60 20.20
C SER A 421 -10.75 9.75 20.72
N THR A 422 -10.95 10.78 19.90
CA THR A 422 -11.79 11.95 20.22
C THR A 422 -12.70 12.30 19.05
N LEU A 423 -13.69 13.18 19.25
CA LEU A 423 -14.55 13.65 18.17
C LEU A 423 -13.81 14.47 17.10
N ASP A 424 -12.65 15.03 17.41
CA ASP A 424 -11.84 15.78 16.45
C ASP A 424 -10.68 14.95 15.89
N ARG A 425 -10.40 13.79 16.48
CA ARG A 425 -9.39 12.83 16.04
C ARG A 425 -9.87 11.39 16.30
N PRO A 426 -10.79 10.87 15.49
CA PRO A 426 -11.29 9.51 15.65
C PRO A 426 -10.20 8.49 15.33
N ILE A 427 -10.11 7.45 16.13
CA ILE A 427 -9.23 6.30 15.92
C ILE A 427 -10.09 5.04 15.93
N TYR A 428 -10.09 4.32 14.81
CA TYR A 428 -10.86 3.10 14.60
C TYR A 428 -9.91 1.92 14.36
N LEU A 429 -10.20 0.82 15.05
CA LEU A 429 -9.58 -0.49 14.81
C LEU A 429 -10.69 -1.45 14.37
N ILE A 430 -10.57 -2.00 13.17
CA ILE A 430 -11.56 -2.89 12.55
C ILE A 430 -11.16 -4.32 12.90
N GLU A 431 -12.03 -4.98 13.66
CA GLU A 431 -11.87 -6.39 14.03
C GLU A 431 -12.04 -7.28 12.79
N GLY A 432 -11.04 -8.12 12.54
CA GLY A 432 -10.92 -8.92 11.31
C GLY A 432 -10.67 -8.08 10.05
N GLY A 433 -10.33 -6.80 10.20
CA GLY A 433 -10.11 -5.88 9.10
C GLY A 433 -8.76 -6.13 8.42
N SER A 434 -8.76 -6.15 7.09
CA SER A 434 -7.55 -6.22 6.26
C SER A 434 -7.11 -4.83 5.80
N HIS A 435 -5.95 -4.78 5.14
CA HIS A 435 -5.30 -3.54 4.74
C HIS A 435 -6.21 -2.64 3.89
N ALA A 436 -6.44 -1.43 4.40
CA ALA A 436 -7.27 -0.38 3.81
C ALA A 436 -8.70 -0.77 3.38
N SER A 437 -9.23 -1.85 3.96
CA SER A 437 -10.56 -2.40 3.61
C SER A 437 -11.70 -1.39 3.78
N ASP A 438 -11.57 -0.40 4.67
CA ASP A 438 -12.52 0.68 4.92
C ASP A 438 -12.70 1.66 3.76
N LEU A 439 -11.77 1.70 2.80
CA LEU A 439 -11.90 2.52 1.59
C LEU A 439 -12.80 1.88 0.52
N ASN A 440 -12.95 0.56 0.55
CA ASN A 440 -13.76 -0.19 -0.41
C ASN A 440 -15.26 0.14 -0.32
N PRO A 441 -16.05 -0.20 -1.36
CA PRO A 441 -17.50 -0.11 -1.31
C PRO A 441 -18.10 -0.93 -0.16
N ASP A 442 -19.31 -0.56 0.26
CA ASP A 442 -20.12 -1.39 1.16
C ASP A 442 -20.57 -2.65 0.40
N GLU A 443 -20.26 -3.83 0.93
CA GLU A 443 -20.63 -5.14 0.38
C GLU A 443 -21.49 -5.95 1.38
N PRO A 444 -22.42 -6.81 0.90
CA PRO A 444 -23.25 -7.63 1.78
C PRO A 444 -22.48 -8.63 2.64
N THR A 445 -21.26 -8.99 2.22
CA THR A 445 -20.36 -9.92 2.91
C THR A 445 -19.43 -9.23 3.92
N ASP A 446 -19.49 -7.90 4.03
CA ASP A 446 -18.65 -7.16 4.97
C ASP A 446 -18.94 -7.55 6.42
N SER A 447 -17.89 -7.55 7.25
CA SER A 447 -18.04 -7.75 8.68
C SER A 447 -18.85 -6.61 9.33
N VAL A 448 -19.49 -6.90 10.46
CA VAL A 448 -20.21 -5.89 11.24
C VAL A 448 -19.26 -4.76 11.66
N SER A 449 -18.04 -5.09 12.08
CA SER A 449 -17.02 -4.12 12.51
C SER A 449 -16.63 -3.17 11.38
N LEU A 450 -16.41 -3.70 10.17
CA LEU A 450 -16.10 -2.90 8.98
C LEU A 450 -17.27 -2.00 8.58
N THR A 451 -18.48 -2.56 8.52
CA THR A 451 -19.71 -1.83 8.18
C THR A 451 -19.96 -0.66 9.14
N ASP A 452 -19.85 -0.90 10.45
CA ASP A 452 -20.10 0.14 11.45
C ASP A 452 -19.00 1.19 11.48
N THR A 453 -17.74 0.79 11.24
CA THR A 453 -16.62 1.74 11.13
C THR A 453 -16.82 2.69 9.95
N ARG A 454 -17.19 2.20 8.76
CA ARG A 454 -17.49 3.07 7.61
C ARG A 454 -18.63 4.06 7.91
N LYS A 455 -19.70 3.63 8.58
CA LYS A 455 -20.79 4.53 8.99
C LYS A 455 -20.30 5.62 9.95
N LYS A 456 -19.46 5.29 10.92
CA LYS A 456 -18.89 6.26 11.88
C LYS A 456 -18.00 7.28 11.18
N ILE A 457 -17.13 6.84 10.26
CA ILE A 457 -16.26 7.72 9.45
C ILE A 457 -17.10 8.75 8.68
N ARG A 458 -18.15 8.29 7.98
CA ARG A 458 -19.08 9.17 7.25
C ARG A 458 -19.77 10.16 8.19
N ALA A 459 -20.23 9.70 9.34
CA ALA A 459 -20.87 10.54 10.35
C ALA A 459 -19.93 11.62 10.91
N ASP A 460 -18.67 11.29 11.19
CA ASP A 460 -17.66 12.25 11.69
C ASP A 460 -17.38 13.35 10.67
N ILE A 461 -17.14 12.98 9.40
CA ILE A 461 -16.89 13.94 8.33
C ILE A 461 -18.11 14.84 8.13
N SER A 462 -19.32 14.27 8.05
CA SER A 462 -20.55 15.05 7.92
C SER A 462 -20.80 15.96 9.12
N ARG A 463 -20.43 15.54 10.34
CA ARG A 463 -20.50 16.41 11.52
C ARG A 463 -19.58 17.61 11.38
N TRP A 464 -18.31 17.41 11.06
CA TRP A 464 -17.36 18.52 10.92
C TRP A 464 -17.80 19.51 9.84
N LEU A 465 -18.30 19.02 8.71
CA LEU A 465 -18.78 19.86 7.60
C LEU A 465 -20.01 20.70 7.96
N LYS A 466 -20.90 20.21 8.84
CA LYS A 466 -22.10 20.93 9.30
C LYS A 466 -21.83 21.97 10.39
N GLN A 467 -20.78 21.79 11.19
CA GLN A 467 -20.44 22.66 12.30
C GLN A 467 -19.63 23.91 11.90
N SER A 468 -19.31 24.06 10.62
CA SER A 468 -18.31 25.01 10.12
C SER A 468 -18.83 26.00 9.10
#